data_AF-A0AAW7ZUD5-F1
#
_entry.id   AF-A0AAW7ZUD5-F1
#
_cell.length_a   1.000
_cell.length_b   1.000
_cell.length_c   1.000
_cell.angle_alpha   90.00
_cell.angle_beta   90.00
_cell.angle_gamma   90.00
#
_symmetry.space_group_name_H-M   'P 1'
#
loop_
_entity.id
_entity.type
_entity.pdbx_description
1 polymer ?
#
loop_
_entity_poly.entity_id
_entity_poly.type
_entity_poly.pdbx_seq_one_letter_code
_entity_poly.pdbx_strand_id
1 'polypeptide(L)'
;MKFVSNWQDLPSLLLPDSVMTVLRKELILPFDDESSAMNFWGEVGVTLMYIEPDDVPEDIKRHVLDVIHHLISNPEFVVRLTEEYYLMLSITEDNGNGIYLLFHPNCPLGGIDTLMSMAEFRL
;
A
#
# COMPACT_ATOMS: atom_id res chain seq x y z
N MET A 1 -6.20 3.31 -10.59
CA MET A 1 -5.21 2.45 -9.92
C MET A 1 -3.85 2.93 -10.35
N LYS A 2 -2.98 3.13 -9.38
CA LYS A 2 -1.62 3.63 -9.59
C LYS A 2 -0.61 2.64 -9.02
N PHE A 3 0.54 2.58 -9.65
CA PHE A 3 1.69 1.80 -9.19
C PHE A 3 2.86 2.75 -8.97
N VAL A 4 3.50 2.62 -7.82
CA VAL A 4 4.67 3.41 -7.44
C VAL A 4 5.76 2.44 -7.00
N SER A 5 6.82 2.32 -7.80
CA SER A 5 8.00 1.51 -7.46
C SER A 5 9.24 2.38 -7.22
N ASN A 6 9.11 3.71 -7.37
CA ASN A 6 10.15 4.67 -7.02
C ASN A 6 9.60 5.62 -5.96
N TRP A 7 10.34 5.80 -4.87
CA TRP A 7 9.99 6.67 -3.75
C TRP A 7 9.63 8.10 -4.20
N GLN A 8 10.35 8.63 -5.19
CA GLN A 8 10.14 10.00 -5.68
C GLN A 8 8.80 10.18 -6.39
N ASP A 9 8.16 9.10 -6.82
CA ASP A 9 6.86 9.11 -7.50
C ASP A 9 5.69 9.04 -6.53
N LEU A 10 5.90 8.93 -5.20
CA LEU A 10 4.83 8.96 -4.20
C LEU A 10 3.87 10.17 -4.37
N PRO A 11 4.31 11.40 -4.68
CA PRO A 11 3.40 12.52 -4.94
C PRO A 11 2.41 12.30 -6.09
N SER A 12 2.71 11.39 -7.04
CA SER A 12 1.81 11.06 -8.15
C SER A 12 0.52 10.36 -7.71
N LEU A 13 0.46 9.89 -6.46
CA LEU A 13 -0.75 9.30 -5.89
C LEU A 13 -1.89 10.33 -5.75
N LEU A 14 -1.56 11.64 -5.69
CA LEU A 14 -2.53 12.74 -5.54
C LEU A 14 -3.43 12.59 -4.30
N LEU A 15 -2.85 12.07 -3.21
CA LEU A 15 -3.54 11.94 -1.92
C LEU A 15 -3.62 13.30 -1.20
N PRO A 16 -4.59 13.49 -0.29
CA PRO A 16 -4.57 14.61 0.64
C PRO A 16 -3.23 14.70 1.39
N ASP A 17 -2.74 15.92 1.65
CA ASP A 17 -1.43 16.15 2.30
C ASP A 17 -1.32 15.47 3.67
N SER A 18 -2.42 15.47 4.42
CA SER A 18 -2.61 14.74 5.69
C SER A 18 -2.32 13.25 5.53
N VAL A 19 -2.92 12.60 4.53
CA VAL A 19 -2.75 11.17 4.23
C VAL A 19 -1.33 10.88 3.74
N MET A 20 -0.80 11.69 2.82
CA MET A 20 0.57 11.55 2.31
C MET A 20 1.61 11.64 3.43
N THR A 21 1.41 12.54 4.39
CA THR A 21 2.30 12.71 5.54
C THR A 21 2.33 11.46 6.42
N VAL A 22 1.16 10.88 6.73
CA VAL A 22 1.08 9.66 7.55
C VAL A 22 1.60 8.45 6.77
N LEU A 23 1.25 8.33 5.48
CA LEU A 23 1.77 7.28 4.60
C LEU A 23 3.29 7.25 4.61
N ARG A 24 3.96 8.40 4.38
CA ARG A 24 5.42 8.46 4.39
C ARG A 24 6.01 8.05 5.73
N LYS A 25 5.40 8.47 6.85
CA LYS A 25 5.86 8.04 8.18
C LYS A 25 5.81 6.53 8.34
N GLU A 26 4.72 5.89 7.94
CA GLU A 26 4.59 4.42 7.99
C GLU A 26 5.60 3.71 7.09
N LEU A 27 5.86 4.25 5.89
CA LEU A 27 6.85 3.69 4.96
C LEU A 27 8.29 3.85 5.44
N ILE A 28 8.59 4.90 6.21
CA ILE A 28 9.92 5.16 6.79
C ILE A 28 10.11 4.41 8.11
N LEU A 29 9.05 4.13 8.87
CA LEU A 29 9.10 3.54 10.21
C LEU A 29 10.02 2.31 10.36
N PRO A 30 10.12 1.38 9.39
CA PRO A 30 11.04 0.24 9.48
C PRO A 30 12.52 0.58 9.32
N PHE A 31 12.85 1.81 8.93
CA PHE A 31 14.17 2.27 8.56
C PHE A 31 14.63 3.42 9.48
N ASP A 32 15.93 3.72 9.43
CA ASP A 32 16.50 4.83 10.21
C ASP A 32 16.03 6.20 9.70
N ASP A 33 15.92 6.35 8.37
CA ASP A 33 15.52 7.59 7.71
C ASP A 33 14.94 7.36 6.30
N GLU A 34 14.45 8.45 5.69
CA GLU A 34 13.87 8.44 4.34
C GLU A 34 14.88 8.01 3.25
N SER A 35 16.15 8.37 3.41
CA SER A 35 17.21 8.00 2.47
C SER A 35 17.39 6.48 2.44
N SER A 36 17.38 5.85 3.61
CA SER A 36 17.51 4.41 3.78
C SER A 36 16.30 3.66 3.18
N ALA A 37 15.09 4.16 3.42
CA ALA A 37 13.87 3.62 2.82
C ALA A 37 13.89 3.72 1.28
N MET A 38 14.27 4.89 0.74
CA MET A 38 14.38 5.12 -0.69
C MET A 38 15.41 4.17 -1.35
N ASN A 39 16.58 4.00 -0.73
CA ASN A 39 17.60 3.08 -1.25
C ASN A 39 17.09 1.64 -1.24
N PHE A 40 16.44 1.21 -0.16
CA PHE A 40 15.87 -0.13 -0.07
C PHE A 40 14.83 -0.41 -1.15
N TRP A 41 13.94 0.55 -1.43
CA TRP A 41 12.95 0.41 -2.50
C TRP A 41 13.61 0.20 -3.87
N GLY A 42 14.68 0.96 -4.16
CA GLY A 42 15.43 0.84 -5.40
C GLY A 42 16.23 -0.45 -5.53
N GLU A 43 16.75 -0.99 -4.43
CA GLU A 43 17.56 -2.21 -4.43
C GLU A 43 16.72 -3.49 -4.44
N VAL A 44 15.63 -3.52 -3.67
CA VAL A 44 14.84 -4.75 -3.41
C VAL A 44 13.58 -4.82 -4.28
N GLY A 45 13.18 -3.71 -4.92
CA GLY A 45 12.06 -3.70 -5.86
C GLY A 45 10.68 -3.55 -5.22
N VAL A 46 10.62 -2.91 -4.05
CA VAL A 46 9.37 -2.63 -3.33
C VAL A 46 8.40 -1.87 -4.24
N THR A 47 7.13 -2.28 -4.21
CA THR A 47 6.07 -1.64 -5.00
C THR A 47 4.89 -1.27 -4.13
N LEU A 48 4.34 -0.08 -4.35
CA LEU A 48 3.07 0.36 -3.79
C LEU A 48 2.00 0.39 -4.87
N MET A 49 0.90 -0.31 -4.61
CA MET A 49 -0.32 -0.30 -5.40
C MET A 49 -1.34 0.58 -4.69
N TYR A 50 -1.90 1.57 -5.38
CA TYR A 50 -3.00 2.37 -4.88
C TYR A 50 -4.26 2.11 -5.69
N ILE A 51 -5.30 1.67 -5.01
CA ILE A 51 -6.62 1.44 -5.58
C ILE A 51 -7.51 2.61 -5.21
N GLU A 52 -7.88 3.38 -6.24
CA GLU A 52 -8.67 4.58 -6.09
C GLU A 52 -10.15 4.22 -5.86
N PRO A 53 -10.91 5.05 -5.13
CA PRO A 53 -12.35 4.84 -4.97
C PRO A 53 -13.11 4.73 -6.29
N ASP A 54 -12.66 5.48 -7.29
CA ASP A 54 -13.28 5.57 -8.62
C ASP A 54 -12.73 4.53 -9.61
N ASP A 55 -11.88 3.60 -9.15
CA ASP A 55 -11.45 2.50 -10.01
C ASP A 55 -12.60 1.57 -10.38
N VAL A 56 -12.48 0.95 -11.55
CA VAL A 56 -13.44 -0.03 -12.05
C VAL A 56 -12.72 -1.38 -12.11
N PRO A 57 -13.08 -2.37 -11.25
CA PRO A 57 -12.39 -3.66 -11.20
C PRO A 57 -12.36 -4.38 -12.54
N GLU A 58 -13.39 -4.22 -13.36
CA GLU A 58 -13.48 -4.82 -14.69
C GLU A 58 -12.42 -4.31 -15.67
N ASP A 59 -11.92 -3.09 -15.45
CA ASP A 59 -10.84 -2.48 -16.24
C ASP A 59 -9.45 -2.93 -15.75
N ILE A 60 -9.38 -3.54 -14.55
CA ILE A 60 -8.15 -4.09 -14.00
C ILE A 60 -7.90 -5.45 -14.65
N LYS A 61 -6.72 -5.60 -15.25
CA LYS A 61 -6.31 -6.87 -15.88
C LYS A 61 -6.42 -8.01 -14.86
N ARG A 62 -7.02 -9.13 -15.27
CA ARG A 62 -7.27 -10.29 -14.40
C ARG A 62 -6.06 -10.75 -13.57
N HIS A 63 -4.87 -10.77 -14.17
CA HIS A 63 -3.65 -11.15 -13.44
C HIS A 63 -3.30 -10.20 -12.29
N VAL A 64 -3.62 -8.90 -12.41
CA VAL A 64 -3.41 -7.94 -11.31
C VAL A 64 -4.42 -8.18 -10.20
N LEU A 65 -5.69 -8.47 -10.54
CA LEU A 65 -6.69 -8.86 -9.54
C LEU A 65 -6.28 -10.13 -8.79
N ASP A 66 -5.74 -11.12 -9.50
CA ASP A 66 -5.25 -12.36 -8.87
C ASP A 66 -4.11 -12.06 -7.88
N VAL A 67 -3.20 -11.14 -8.24
CA VAL A 67 -2.16 -10.65 -7.31
C VAL A 67 -2.80 -9.95 -6.11
N ILE A 68 -3.71 -9.00 -6.31
CA ILE A 68 -4.37 -8.27 -5.22
C ILE A 68 -5.07 -9.24 -4.26
N HIS A 69 -5.82 -10.22 -4.77
CA HIS A 69 -6.48 -11.23 -3.93
C HIS A 69 -5.46 -12.05 -3.12
N HIS A 70 -4.32 -12.38 -3.70
CA HIS A 70 -3.24 -13.05 -2.98
C HIS A 70 -2.67 -12.20 -1.85
N LEU A 71 -2.45 -10.90 -2.09
CA LEU A 71 -1.98 -9.96 -1.05
C LEU A 71 -3.00 -9.82 0.08
N ILE A 72 -4.29 -9.62 -0.26
CA ILE A 72 -5.39 -9.52 0.72
C ILE A 72 -5.47 -10.77 1.60
N SER A 73 -5.19 -11.94 1.03
CA SER A 73 -5.24 -13.22 1.76
C SER A 73 -4.02 -13.46 2.66
N ASN A 74 -2.91 -12.76 2.42
CA ASN A 74 -1.64 -12.95 3.12
C ASN A 74 -1.02 -11.60 3.57
N PRO A 75 -1.75 -10.79 4.37
CA PRO A 75 -1.20 -9.54 4.87
C PRO A 75 -0.13 -9.85 5.93
N GLU A 76 1.02 -9.20 5.82
CA GLU A 76 2.04 -9.17 6.87
C GLU A 76 1.61 -8.21 7.99
N PHE A 77 1.17 -7.00 7.61
CA PHE A 77 0.54 -6.07 8.53
C PHE A 77 -0.48 -5.19 7.82
N VAL A 78 -1.42 -4.64 8.60
CA VAL A 78 -2.38 -3.63 8.13
C VAL A 78 -2.44 -2.50 9.15
N VAL A 79 -2.36 -1.27 8.69
CA VAL A 79 -2.44 -0.07 9.53
C VAL A 79 -3.48 0.90 8.98
N ARG A 80 -4.24 1.52 9.87
CA ARG A 80 -5.14 2.62 9.51
C ARG A 80 -4.35 3.93 9.51
N LEU A 81 -4.44 4.67 8.41
CA LEU A 81 -3.91 6.03 8.27
C LEU A 81 -4.95 7.07 8.71
N THR A 82 -4.76 8.33 8.35
CA THR A 82 -5.79 9.37 8.51
C THR A 82 -6.81 9.33 7.37
N GLU A 83 -7.95 10.01 7.56
CA GLU A 83 -9.05 10.10 6.58
C GLU A 83 -9.53 8.75 6.06
N GLU A 84 -9.50 7.75 6.94
CA GLU A 84 -9.97 6.39 6.65
C GLU A 84 -9.20 5.68 5.53
N TYR A 85 -8.00 6.14 5.18
CA TYR A 85 -7.11 5.36 4.33
C TYR A 85 -6.47 4.22 5.13
N TYR A 86 -6.14 3.14 4.43
CA TYR A 86 -5.49 1.96 5.00
C TYR A 86 -4.28 1.57 4.16
N LEU A 87 -3.22 1.17 4.84
CA LEU A 87 -2.01 0.63 4.24
C LEU A 87 -1.83 -0.81 4.70
N MET A 88 -1.73 -1.72 3.75
CA MET A 88 -1.36 -3.12 3.99
C MET A 88 0.00 -3.40 3.35
N LEU A 89 0.82 -4.23 3.98
CA LEU A 89 2.01 -4.82 3.39
C LEU A 89 1.84 -6.32 3.31
N SER A 90 2.29 -6.92 2.21
CA SER A 90 2.55 -8.35 2.11
C SER A 90 3.98 -8.55 1.61
N ILE A 91 4.76 -9.36 2.34
CA ILE A 91 6.12 -9.74 1.95
C ILE A 91 6.04 -10.91 0.97
N THR A 92 6.64 -10.75 -0.20
CA THR A 92 6.53 -11.71 -1.31
C THR A 92 7.80 -12.53 -1.52
N GLU A 93 8.94 -12.08 -0.98
CA GLU A 93 10.24 -12.76 -1.14
C GLU A 93 11.09 -12.70 0.14
N ASP A 94 12.01 -13.66 0.27
CA ASP A 94 12.89 -13.82 1.45
C ASP A 94 13.88 -12.65 1.64
N ASN A 95 14.13 -11.85 0.61
CA ASN A 95 14.98 -10.65 0.67
C ASN A 95 14.25 -9.44 1.30
N GLY A 96 12.99 -9.60 1.73
CA GLY A 96 12.16 -8.52 2.27
C GLY A 96 11.43 -7.70 1.20
N ASN A 97 11.47 -8.12 -0.07
CA ASN A 97 10.62 -7.54 -1.10
C ASN A 97 9.15 -7.75 -0.72
N GLY A 98 8.36 -6.72 -0.89
CA GLY A 98 6.96 -6.74 -0.58
C GLY A 98 6.18 -5.74 -1.39
N ILE A 99 4.88 -5.93 -1.38
CA ILE A 99 3.92 -5.06 -2.04
C ILE A 99 3.09 -4.38 -0.97
N TYR A 100 3.11 -3.05 -1.00
CA TYR A 100 2.16 -2.23 -0.28
C TYR A 100 0.87 -2.10 -1.07
N LEU A 101 -0.27 -2.28 -0.39
CA LEU A 101 -1.59 -1.98 -0.92
C LEU A 101 -2.20 -0.82 -0.12
N LEU A 102 -2.35 0.32 -0.78
CA LEU A 102 -3.06 1.49 -0.27
C LEU A 102 -4.49 1.48 -0.80
N PHE A 103 -5.46 1.70 0.08
CA PHE A 103 -6.86 1.76 -0.31
C PHE A 103 -7.71 2.62 0.64
N HIS A 104 -8.87 3.05 0.14
CA HIS A 104 -9.96 3.63 0.93
C HIS A 104 -11.10 2.61 1.02
N PRO A 105 -11.92 2.59 2.10
CA PRO A 105 -13.09 1.70 2.24
C PRO A 105 -14.10 1.77 1.10
N ASN A 106 -14.09 2.88 0.35
CA ASN A 106 -14.97 3.10 -0.81
C ASN A 106 -14.41 2.52 -2.11
N CYS A 107 -13.21 1.93 -2.09
CA CYS A 107 -12.63 1.30 -3.27
C CYS A 107 -13.39 0.03 -3.65
N PRO A 108 -13.35 -0.38 -4.92
CA PRO A 108 -14.24 -1.41 -5.43
C PRO A 108 -13.74 -2.85 -5.17
N LEU A 109 -12.73 -3.03 -4.31
CA LEU A 109 -12.14 -4.34 -4.06
C LEU A 109 -12.95 -5.15 -3.04
N GLY A 110 -13.17 -6.43 -3.37
CA GLY A 110 -13.68 -7.40 -2.41
C GLY A 110 -12.62 -7.80 -1.39
N GLY A 111 -13.04 -8.11 -0.16
CA GLY A 111 -12.16 -8.63 0.91
C GLY A 111 -11.45 -7.56 1.74
N ILE A 112 -11.62 -6.27 1.42
CA ILE A 112 -11.03 -5.17 2.19
C ILE A 112 -11.59 -5.06 3.62
N ASP A 113 -12.82 -5.52 3.87
CA ASP A 113 -13.40 -5.59 5.22
C ASP A 113 -12.55 -6.42 6.18
N THR A 114 -11.99 -7.53 5.68
CA THR A 114 -11.09 -8.37 6.46
C THR A 114 -9.83 -7.59 6.82
N LEU A 115 -9.21 -6.90 5.86
CA LEU A 115 -8.04 -6.06 6.13
C LEU A 115 -8.35 -4.96 7.15
N MET A 116 -9.47 -4.25 6.99
CA MET A 116 -9.88 -3.20 7.92
C MET A 116 -10.08 -3.74 9.34
N SER A 117 -10.60 -4.96 9.50
CA SER A 117 -10.76 -5.60 10.81
C SER A 117 -9.43 -5.98 11.47
N MET A 118 -8.37 -6.17 10.69
CA MET A 118 -7.01 -6.47 11.14
C MET A 118 -6.19 -5.20 11.41
N ALA A 119 -6.67 -4.04 10.98
CA ALA A 119 -5.90 -2.82 10.99
C ALA A 119 -5.56 -2.37 12.42
N GLU A 120 -4.28 -2.20 12.69
CA GLU A 120 -3.82 -1.60 13.92
C GLU A 120 -4.13 -0.09 13.92
N PHE A 121 -4.59 0.40 15.06
CA PHE A 121 -4.65 1.84 15.35
C PHE A 121 -3.39 2.25 16.08
N ARG A 122 -2.52 2.97 15.38
CA ARG A 122 -1.34 3.58 15.98
C ARG A 122 -1.69 5.05 16.29
N LEU A 123 -2.05 5.28 17.56
CA LEU A 123 -2.40 6.59 18.13
C LEU A 123 -1.19 7.52 18.22
#